data_AF-A0A7K8JEV7-F1
#
_entry.id   AF-A0A7K8JEV7-F1
#
_cell.length_a   1.000
_cell.length_b   1.000
_cell.length_c   1.000
_cell.angle_alpha   90.00
_cell.angle_beta   90.00
_cell.angle_gamma   90.00
#
_symmetry.space_group_name_H-M   'P 1'
#
loop_
_entity.id
_entity.type
_entity.pdbx_description
1 polymer ?
#
loop_
_entity_poly.entity_id
_entity_poly.type
_entity_poly.pdbx_seq_one_letter_code
_entity_poly.pdbx_strand_id
1 'polypeptide(L)'
;PREEVAYVTCTYRSTCIDQPDFLATVDLNPRSPHYGQVIHRLPMPNLKDELHCAGWAPACGCFESGAAAKRTKLVLPCLISSRIYVVDVGSQCRAPRICKMIEPVDVFWKCNKGYLAVTHPLPNGDILIANMGDPSGNAKGGFVVLDGESFELKGNWENECEVPPSGYDFWYQARHNVLVSSAGVVPKVAGRGFNPDDLKKGIYGRRLNVWNLSCRSLTQCFDLGEDSLPLNVRFLHNPDAAEGYVACALSGVVFRFYKSCEANNWAVEEVIRIPPKDVSGWIMPKMP
;
A
#
# COMPACT_ATOMS: atom_id res chain seq x y z
N PRO A 1 -24.62 -7.61 -1.65
CA PRO A 1 -24.57 -8.80 -0.77
C PRO A 1 -23.51 -8.59 0.32
N ARG A 2 -23.68 -9.21 1.49
CA ARG A 2 -22.65 -9.19 2.54
C ARG A 2 -21.46 -10.07 2.14
N GLU A 3 -20.27 -9.72 2.58
CA GLU A 3 -19.08 -10.55 2.50
C GLU A 3 -19.26 -11.89 3.21
N GLU A 4 -18.80 -12.98 2.61
CA GLU A 4 -18.82 -14.32 3.23
C GLU A 4 -17.43 -14.83 3.61
N VAL A 5 -16.38 -14.18 3.11
CA VAL A 5 -14.99 -14.58 3.31
C VAL A 5 -14.11 -13.34 3.45
N ALA A 6 -13.12 -13.39 4.34
CA ALA A 6 -12.00 -12.45 4.38
C ALA A 6 -10.67 -13.16 4.04
N TYR A 7 -9.82 -12.45 3.30
CA TYR A 7 -8.44 -12.86 3.08
C TYR A 7 -7.53 -11.98 3.92
N VAL A 8 -6.67 -12.60 4.73
CA VAL A 8 -5.82 -11.91 5.70
C VAL A 8 -4.37 -12.32 5.49
N THR A 9 -3.51 -11.35 5.20
CA THR A 9 -2.05 -11.55 5.15
C THR A 9 -1.55 -11.88 6.55
N CYS A 10 -0.75 -12.93 6.68
CA CYS A 10 -0.19 -13.36 7.95
C CYS A 10 1.31 -13.56 7.79
N THR A 11 2.08 -12.93 8.68
CA THR A 11 3.55 -12.95 8.65
C THR A 11 4.10 -13.68 9.88
N TYR A 12 5.11 -14.52 9.67
CA TYR A 12 5.92 -15.08 10.77
C TYR A 12 7.17 -14.26 11.06
N ARG A 13 7.45 -13.21 10.27
CA ARG A 13 8.61 -12.36 10.51
C ARG A 13 8.54 -11.76 11.92
N SER A 14 9.68 -11.75 12.61
CA SER A 14 9.81 -11.27 13.99
C SER A 14 9.05 -12.10 15.05
N THR A 15 8.65 -13.35 14.76
CA THR A 15 7.96 -14.25 15.72
C THR A 15 8.81 -15.43 16.21
N CYS A 16 10.11 -15.49 15.86
CA CYS A 16 11.01 -16.63 16.09
C CYS A 16 10.59 -17.96 15.42
N ILE A 17 9.53 -17.96 14.60
CA ILE A 17 9.07 -19.11 13.82
C ILE A 17 9.70 -19.05 12.43
N ASP A 18 10.44 -20.08 12.04
CA ASP A 18 11.06 -20.19 10.71
C ASP A 18 10.12 -20.92 9.73
N GLN A 19 9.03 -20.25 9.37
CA GLN A 19 8.03 -20.74 8.41
C GLN A 19 7.69 -19.64 7.39
N PRO A 20 7.22 -20.02 6.19
CA PRO A 20 6.79 -19.03 5.22
C PRO A 20 5.53 -18.33 5.71
N ASP A 21 5.40 -17.07 5.34
CA ASP A 21 4.17 -16.31 5.51
C ASP A 21 3.01 -17.00 4.78
N PHE A 22 1.77 -16.66 5.11
CA PHE A 22 0.61 -17.30 4.47
C PHE A 22 -0.57 -16.33 4.33
N LEU A 23 -1.43 -16.62 3.36
CA LEU A 23 -2.73 -15.98 3.24
C LEU A 23 -3.78 -16.82 3.96
N ALA A 24 -4.34 -16.30 5.04
CA ALA A 24 -5.48 -16.91 5.71
C ALA A 24 -6.78 -16.60 4.97
N THR A 25 -7.65 -17.59 4.89
CA THR A 25 -9.05 -17.44 4.47
C THR A 25 -9.94 -17.62 5.69
N VAL A 26 -10.70 -16.60 6.06
CA VAL A 26 -11.57 -16.58 7.25
C VAL A 26 -13.02 -16.63 6.80
N ASP A 27 -13.83 -17.50 7.42
CA ASP A 27 -15.27 -17.55 7.14
C ASP A 27 -16.01 -16.43 7.87
N LEU A 28 -16.70 -15.58 7.10
CA LEU A 28 -17.48 -14.46 7.63
C LEU A 28 -18.98 -14.70 7.57
N ASN A 29 -19.45 -15.87 7.10
CA ASN A 29 -20.87 -16.17 7.07
C ASN A 29 -21.37 -16.52 8.48
N PRO A 30 -22.26 -15.73 9.11
CA PRO A 30 -22.75 -15.99 10.46
C PRO A 30 -23.59 -17.28 10.59
N ARG A 31 -24.02 -17.86 9.46
CA ARG A 31 -24.75 -19.14 9.41
C ARG A 31 -23.83 -20.35 9.26
N SER A 32 -22.54 -20.14 8.99
CA SER A 32 -21.56 -21.21 8.85
C SER A 32 -21.17 -21.77 10.22
N PRO A 33 -21.01 -23.10 10.37
CA PRO A 33 -20.43 -23.67 11.59
C PRO A 33 -18.97 -23.24 11.82
N HIS A 34 -18.31 -22.66 10.82
CA HIS A 34 -16.94 -22.15 10.89
C HIS A 34 -16.86 -20.62 11.00
N TYR A 35 -17.96 -19.93 11.31
CA TYR A 35 -17.97 -18.47 11.43
C TYR A 35 -16.84 -17.95 12.35
N GLY A 36 -16.06 -17.00 11.86
CA GLY A 36 -14.93 -16.40 12.57
C GLY A 36 -13.67 -17.28 12.62
N GLN A 37 -13.64 -18.42 11.93
CA GLN A 37 -12.50 -19.33 11.91
C GLN A 37 -11.68 -19.21 10.63
N VAL A 38 -10.38 -19.52 10.73
CA VAL A 38 -9.51 -19.73 9.57
C VAL A 38 -9.86 -21.07 8.94
N ILE A 39 -10.47 -21.05 7.76
CA ILE A 39 -10.91 -22.25 7.02
C ILE A 39 -9.89 -22.74 5.99
N HIS A 40 -8.92 -21.90 5.62
CA HIS A 40 -7.82 -22.28 4.74
C HIS A 40 -6.58 -21.41 5.00
N ARG A 41 -5.41 -22.01 4.85
CA ARG A 41 -4.11 -21.32 4.88
C ARG A 41 -3.38 -21.65 3.58
N LEU A 42 -3.07 -20.63 2.80
CA LEU A 42 -2.22 -20.75 1.62
C LEU A 42 -0.79 -20.33 2.02
N PRO A 43 0.13 -21.26 2.32
CA PRO A 43 1.51 -20.91 2.61
C PRO A 43 2.18 -20.35 1.36
N MET A 44 2.97 -19.30 1.54
CA MET A 44 3.86 -18.81 0.51
C MET A 44 5.01 -19.80 0.30
N PRO A 45 5.57 -19.89 -0.91
CA PRO A 45 6.65 -20.84 -1.20
C PRO A 45 8.01 -20.41 -0.63
N ASN A 46 8.16 -19.16 -0.18
CA ASN A 46 9.44 -18.61 0.28
C ASN A 46 9.37 -18.13 1.72
N LEU A 47 10.53 -18.16 2.39
CA LEU A 47 10.69 -17.61 3.74
C LEU A 47 10.97 -16.10 3.68
N LYS A 48 10.59 -15.40 4.76
CA LYS A 48 11.02 -14.01 5.05
C LYS A 48 10.55 -12.98 4.02
N ASP A 49 9.38 -13.21 3.42
CA ASP A 49 8.74 -12.26 2.51
C ASP A 49 8.27 -10.98 3.21
N GLU A 50 7.68 -11.13 4.40
CA GLU A 50 6.86 -10.14 5.08
C GLU A 50 5.64 -9.75 4.23
N LEU A 51 4.66 -10.66 4.16
CA LEU A 51 3.33 -10.32 3.64
C LEU A 51 2.76 -9.17 4.46
N HIS A 52 2.45 -8.05 3.79
CA HIS A 52 2.06 -6.80 4.44
C HIS A 52 0.72 -6.30 3.91
N CYS A 53 0.67 -5.91 2.64
CA CYS A 53 -0.55 -5.45 1.98
C CYS A 53 -1.11 -6.49 1.01
N ALA A 54 -2.41 -6.40 0.75
CA ALA A 54 -3.08 -7.13 -0.32
C ALA A 54 -4.05 -6.19 -1.04
N GLY A 55 -4.09 -6.27 -2.36
CA GLY A 55 -5.01 -5.52 -3.19
C GLY A 55 -5.67 -6.41 -4.24
N TRP A 56 -6.83 -5.98 -4.72
CA TRP A 56 -7.49 -6.65 -5.83
C TRP A 56 -6.84 -6.29 -7.16
N ALA A 57 -6.70 -7.27 -8.03
CA ALA A 57 -6.50 -6.99 -9.45
C ALA A 57 -7.75 -6.31 -10.05
N PRO A 58 -7.65 -5.73 -11.25
CA PRO A 58 -8.81 -5.26 -12.00
C PRO A 58 -9.86 -6.37 -12.11
N ALA A 59 -11.14 -5.98 -12.15
CA ALA A 59 -12.20 -6.95 -12.34
C ALA A 59 -12.14 -7.49 -13.78
N CYS A 60 -12.18 -8.81 -13.92
CA CYS A 60 -12.28 -9.46 -15.23
C CYS A 60 -13.73 -9.46 -15.71
N GLY A 61 -13.96 -9.08 -16.96
CA GLY A 61 -15.26 -9.17 -17.64
C GLY A 61 -15.41 -8.18 -18.80
N CYS A 62 -16.07 -8.59 -19.88
CA CYS A 62 -16.44 -7.69 -20.97
C CYS A 62 -17.66 -6.85 -20.54
N PHE A 63 -17.49 -5.53 -20.41
CA PHE A 63 -18.61 -4.59 -20.25
C PHE A 63 -19.66 -4.76 -21.36
N GLU A 64 -19.24 -5.19 -22.56
CA GLU A 64 -20.10 -5.44 -23.73
C GLU A 64 -21.01 -6.67 -23.59
N SER A 65 -20.66 -7.63 -22.72
CA SER A 65 -21.38 -8.91 -22.57
C SER A 65 -22.53 -8.87 -21.57
N GLY A 66 -22.74 -7.76 -20.86
CA GLY A 66 -23.72 -7.65 -19.77
C GLY A 66 -23.40 -8.48 -18.52
N ALA A 67 -22.29 -9.25 -18.53
CA ALA A 67 -21.83 -10.00 -17.36
C ALA A 67 -21.19 -9.06 -16.34
N ALA A 68 -21.59 -9.20 -15.07
CA ALA A 68 -20.99 -8.43 -13.98
C ALA A 68 -19.48 -8.71 -13.88
N ALA A 69 -18.67 -7.65 -13.90
CA ALA A 69 -17.23 -7.76 -13.74
C ALA A 69 -16.88 -8.43 -12.39
N LYS A 70 -16.04 -9.48 -12.42
CA LYS A 70 -15.67 -10.26 -11.24
C LYS A 70 -14.21 -10.03 -10.89
N ARG A 71 -13.96 -9.73 -9.62
CA ARG A 71 -12.60 -9.71 -9.08
C ARG A 71 -12.20 -11.14 -8.71
N THR A 72 -11.23 -11.69 -9.43
CA THR A 72 -10.83 -13.10 -9.32
C THR A 72 -9.41 -13.28 -8.81
N LYS A 73 -8.60 -12.21 -8.78
CA LYS A 73 -7.20 -12.25 -8.37
C LYS A 73 -6.91 -11.24 -7.26
N LEU A 74 -6.07 -11.65 -6.31
CA LEU A 74 -5.41 -10.78 -5.34
C LEU A 74 -3.94 -10.64 -5.71
N VAL A 75 -3.40 -9.44 -5.50
CA VAL A 75 -1.99 -9.11 -5.65
C VAL A 75 -1.42 -8.84 -4.26
N LEU A 76 -0.39 -9.60 -3.90
CA LEU A 76 0.24 -9.58 -2.58
C LEU A 76 1.72 -9.20 -2.76
N PRO A 77 2.03 -7.89 -2.76
CA PRO A 77 3.41 -7.43 -2.64
C PRO A 77 3.97 -7.74 -1.24
N CYS A 78 5.24 -8.14 -1.20
CA CYS A 78 5.94 -8.50 0.01
C CYS A 78 6.88 -7.37 0.43
N LEU A 79 6.76 -6.93 1.69
CA LEU A 79 7.41 -5.71 2.17
C LEU A 79 8.93 -5.84 2.26
N ILE A 80 9.48 -7.02 2.50
CA ILE A 80 10.93 -7.18 2.70
C ILE A 80 11.58 -7.83 1.50
N SER A 81 11.01 -8.92 1.01
CA SER A 81 11.58 -9.58 -0.16
C SER A 81 11.37 -8.77 -1.43
N SER A 82 10.34 -7.90 -1.50
CA SER A 82 9.88 -7.25 -2.74
C SER A 82 9.31 -8.21 -3.78
N ARG A 83 9.05 -9.47 -3.38
CA ARG A 83 8.36 -10.45 -4.21
C ARG A 83 6.89 -10.05 -4.37
N ILE A 84 6.28 -10.42 -5.49
CA ILE A 84 4.85 -10.21 -5.71
C ILE A 84 4.19 -11.54 -6.01
N TYR A 85 3.20 -11.90 -5.21
CA TYR A 85 2.35 -13.06 -5.46
C TYR A 85 1.02 -12.64 -6.09
N VAL A 86 0.60 -13.36 -7.12
CA VAL A 86 -0.76 -13.26 -7.66
C VAL A 86 -1.51 -14.51 -7.25
N VAL A 87 -2.57 -14.31 -6.49
CA VAL A 87 -3.39 -15.37 -5.90
C VAL A 87 -4.73 -15.41 -6.60
N ASP A 88 -5.07 -16.57 -7.15
CA ASP A 88 -6.38 -16.86 -7.68
C ASP A 88 -7.37 -17.18 -6.55
N VAL A 89 -8.43 -16.38 -6.49
CA VAL A 89 -9.58 -16.58 -5.61
C VAL A 89 -10.88 -16.84 -6.41
N GLY A 90 -10.81 -16.70 -7.74
CA GLY A 90 -11.95 -16.87 -8.64
C GLY A 90 -12.36 -18.33 -8.85
N SER A 91 -11.40 -19.25 -8.97
CA SER A 91 -11.70 -20.68 -9.14
C SER A 91 -12.29 -21.30 -7.87
N GLN A 92 -11.71 -20.98 -6.70
CA GLN A 92 -12.17 -21.46 -5.41
C GLN A 92 -11.89 -20.43 -4.31
N CYS A 93 -12.90 -19.61 -3.99
CA CYS A 93 -12.76 -18.51 -3.03
C CYS A 93 -12.41 -18.98 -1.61
N ARG A 94 -12.83 -20.20 -1.20
CA ARG A 94 -12.55 -20.75 0.13
C ARG A 94 -11.21 -21.48 0.23
N ALA A 95 -10.50 -21.71 -0.88
CA ALA A 95 -9.16 -22.28 -0.90
C ALA A 95 -8.33 -21.67 -2.05
N PRO A 96 -7.85 -20.43 -1.88
CA PRO A 96 -7.09 -19.72 -2.91
C PRO A 96 -5.80 -20.44 -3.30
N ARG A 97 -5.29 -20.14 -4.50
CA ARG A 97 -4.04 -20.73 -5.02
C ARG A 97 -3.17 -19.67 -5.66
N ILE A 98 -1.85 -19.80 -5.52
CA ILE A 98 -0.91 -18.94 -6.25
C ILE A 98 -0.98 -19.32 -7.73
N CYS A 99 -1.19 -18.34 -8.61
CA CYS A 99 -1.16 -18.54 -10.07
C CYS A 99 0.01 -17.84 -10.76
N LYS A 100 0.65 -16.87 -10.10
CA LYS A 100 1.88 -16.24 -10.59
C LYS A 100 2.73 -15.74 -9.43
N MET A 101 4.04 -15.71 -9.67
CA MET A 101 5.02 -15.10 -8.78
C MET A 101 5.96 -14.25 -9.63
N ILE A 102 6.23 -13.03 -9.19
CA ILE A 102 7.27 -12.16 -9.75
C ILE A 102 8.40 -12.12 -8.73
N GLU A 103 9.59 -12.55 -9.13
CA GLU A 103 10.73 -12.63 -8.22
C GLU A 103 11.34 -11.24 -7.95
N PRO A 104 11.89 -11.01 -6.75
CA PRO A 104 12.49 -9.72 -6.38
C PRO A 104 13.53 -9.21 -7.37
N VAL A 105 14.32 -10.13 -7.95
CA VAL A 105 15.39 -9.82 -8.88
C VAL A 105 14.86 -9.09 -10.13
N ASP A 106 13.66 -9.43 -10.61
CA ASP A 106 13.03 -8.76 -11.74
C ASP A 106 12.63 -7.33 -11.38
N VAL A 107 12.07 -7.14 -10.18
CA VAL A 107 11.73 -5.81 -9.66
C VAL A 107 12.99 -4.95 -9.48
N PHE A 108 14.05 -5.53 -8.94
CA PHE A 108 15.31 -4.83 -8.70
C PHE A 108 15.96 -4.39 -10.01
N TRP A 109 16.10 -5.28 -10.98
CA TRP A 109 16.75 -4.96 -12.25
C TRP A 109 15.90 -4.06 -13.14
N LYS A 110 14.59 -4.31 -13.22
CA LYS A 110 13.72 -3.57 -14.13
C LYS A 110 13.30 -2.20 -13.60
N CYS A 111 13.17 -2.07 -12.27
CA CYS A 111 12.61 -0.87 -11.65
C CYS A 111 13.60 -0.13 -10.75
N ASN A 112 14.69 -0.78 -10.30
CA ASN A 112 15.58 -0.28 -9.25
C ASN A 112 14.79 0.19 -8.01
N LYS A 113 13.85 -0.66 -7.57
CA LYS A 113 12.94 -0.43 -6.45
C LYS A 113 12.78 -1.71 -5.64
N GLY A 114 12.42 -1.57 -4.38
CA GLY A 114 12.12 -2.65 -3.47
C GLY A 114 11.26 -2.17 -2.31
N TYR A 115 11.00 -3.08 -1.39
CA TYR A 115 10.14 -2.86 -0.24
C TYR A 115 8.73 -2.44 -0.64
N LEU A 116 8.04 -3.36 -1.33
CA LEU A 116 6.74 -3.11 -1.94
C LEU A 116 5.64 -3.11 -0.88
N ALA A 117 4.75 -2.11 -0.95
CA ALA A 117 3.73 -1.87 0.05
C ALA A 117 2.33 -1.90 -0.60
N VAL A 118 1.62 -0.78 -0.64
CA VAL A 118 0.21 -0.75 -1.06
C VAL A 118 0.06 -1.01 -2.56
N THR A 119 -1.03 -1.67 -2.96
CA THR A 119 -1.34 -2.00 -4.35
C THR A 119 -2.80 -1.71 -4.70
N HIS A 120 -3.02 -1.11 -5.86
CA HIS A 120 -4.35 -0.79 -6.40
C HIS A 120 -4.43 -1.03 -7.90
N PRO A 121 -5.57 -1.50 -8.42
CA PRO A 121 -5.81 -1.48 -9.86
C PRO A 121 -5.96 -0.02 -10.31
N LEU A 122 -5.54 0.30 -11.53
CA LEU A 122 -5.68 1.61 -12.15
C LEU A 122 -6.90 1.64 -13.10
N PRO A 123 -7.42 2.85 -13.44
CA PRO A 123 -8.52 2.98 -14.39
C PRO A 123 -8.24 2.42 -15.78
N ASN A 124 -6.96 2.39 -16.19
CA ASN A 124 -6.54 1.83 -17.48
C ASN A 124 -6.45 0.30 -17.47
N GLY A 125 -6.76 -0.35 -16.33
CA GLY A 125 -6.69 -1.79 -16.16
C GLY A 125 -5.33 -2.29 -15.68
N ASP A 126 -4.28 -1.50 -15.57
CA ASP A 126 -3.01 -1.97 -14.97
C ASP A 126 -3.11 -2.07 -13.43
N ILE A 127 -2.09 -2.62 -12.79
CA ILE A 127 -1.96 -2.65 -11.33
C ILE A 127 -0.77 -1.79 -10.92
N LEU A 128 -0.99 -0.86 -10.00
CA LEU A 128 0.04 0.01 -9.45
C LEU A 128 0.41 -0.45 -8.04
N ILE A 129 1.71 -0.50 -7.74
CA ILE A 129 2.24 -0.92 -6.43
C ILE A 129 3.25 0.10 -5.94
N ALA A 130 3.03 0.66 -4.75
CA ALA A 130 3.97 1.58 -4.11
C ALA A 130 5.19 0.85 -3.55
N ASN A 131 6.30 1.57 -3.47
CA ASN A 131 7.55 1.09 -2.90
C ASN A 131 8.11 2.08 -1.86
N MET A 132 8.86 1.57 -0.88
CA MET A 132 9.51 2.41 0.14
C MET A 132 10.98 2.73 -0.15
N GLY A 133 11.67 1.85 -0.88
CA GLY A 133 13.10 1.98 -1.08
C GLY A 133 13.64 1.42 -2.37
N ASP A 134 14.96 1.52 -2.51
CA ASP A 134 15.74 0.82 -3.54
C ASP A 134 16.15 -0.59 -3.03
N PRO A 135 16.77 -1.44 -3.87
CA PRO A 135 17.23 -2.78 -3.44
C PRO A 135 18.26 -2.76 -2.31
N SER A 136 18.97 -1.65 -2.10
CA SER A 136 19.92 -1.47 -1.00
C SER A 136 19.26 -0.99 0.30
N GLY A 137 17.95 -0.77 0.29
CA GLY A 137 17.16 -0.26 1.42
C GLY A 137 17.31 1.24 1.66
N ASN A 138 17.91 1.98 0.72
CA ASN A 138 17.88 3.44 0.78
C ASN A 138 16.48 3.94 0.44
N ALA A 139 16.15 5.15 0.90
CA ALA A 139 14.88 5.78 0.64
C ALA A 139 14.71 6.04 -0.85
N LYS A 140 13.62 5.55 -1.43
CA LYS A 140 13.25 5.82 -2.81
C LYS A 140 11.76 5.58 -2.98
N GLY A 141 10.98 6.61 -3.29
CA GLY A 141 9.56 6.46 -3.56
C GLY A 141 9.26 6.13 -5.02
N GLY A 142 7.98 6.25 -5.37
CA GLY A 142 7.45 5.94 -6.70
C GLY A 142 6.64 4.64 -6.69
N PHE A 143 6.48 4.05 -7.87
CA PHE A 143 5.65 2.87 -8.04
C PHE A 143 6.16 1.90 -9.10
N VAL A 144 5.82 0.62 -8.97
CA VAL A 144 5.97 -0.38 -10.02
C VAL A 144 4.61 -0.73 -10.62
N VAL A 145 4.59 -1.06 -11.90
CA VAL A 145 3.36 -1.38 -12.64
C VAL A 145 3.37 -2.84 -13.07
N LEU A 146 2.28 -3.56 -12.80
CA LEU A 146 1.99 -4.83 -13.44
C LEU A 146 0.92 -4.64 -14.50
N ASP A 147 1.03 -5.42 -15.58
CA ASP A 147 -0.03 -5.56 -16.55
C ASP A 147 -1.29 -6.18 -15.91
N GLY A 148 -2.45 -5.63 -16.21
CA GLY A 148 -3.72 -6.01 -15.59
C GLY A 148 -4.20 -7.43 -15.85
N GLU A 149 -3.78 -8.00 -16.98
CA GLU A 149 -4.29 -9.27 -17.48
C GLU A 149 -3.23 -10.37 -17.35
N SER A 150 -2.03 -10.10 -17.86
CA SER A 150 -0.92 -11.04 -17.82
C SER A 150 -0.17 -11.04 -16.49
N PHE A 151 -0.32 -9.99 -15.67
CA PHE A 151 0.44 -9.76 -14.44
C PHE A 151 1.96 -9.69 -14.66
N GLU A 152 2.41 -9.38 -15.88
CA GLU A 152 3.82 -9.14 -16.17
C GLU A 152 4.27 -7.80 -15.59
N LEU A 153 5.49 -7.74 -15.07
CA LEU A 153 6.08 -6.49 -14.59
C LEU A 153 6.38 -5.57 -15.77
N LYS A 154 5.71 -4.41 -15.85
CA LYS A 154 5.88 -3.43 -16.94
C LYS A 154 7.07 -2.50 -16.70
N GLY A 155 7.32 -2.11 -15.45
CA GLY A 155 8.40 -1.20 -15.07
C GLY A 155 7.93 -0.16 -14.06
N ASN A 156 8.59 1.00 -14.06
CA ASN A 156 8.21 2.16 -13.24
C ASN A 156 6.96 2.86 -13.80
N TRP A 157 6.14 3.43 -12.92
CA TRP A 157 4.97 4.20 -13.32
C TRP A 157 5.31 5.65 -13.64
N GLU A 158 6.05 6.31 -12.75
CA GLU A 158 6.37 7.72 -12.88
C GLU A 158 7.32 7.99 -14.05
N ASN A 159 7.17 9.16 -14.67
CA ASN A 159 8.11 9.63 -15.69
C ASN A 159 9.45 10.02 -15.03
N GLU A 160 10.55 9.87 -15.78
CA GLU A 160 11.93 9.91 -15.28
C GLU A 160 12.35 11.17 -14.50
N CYS A 161 11.60 12.27 -14.61
CA CYS A 161 12.05 13.57 -14.11
C CYS A 161 11.82 13.81 -12.60
N GLU A 162 10.89 13.11 -11.94
CA GLU A 162 10.52 13.47 -10.56
C GLU A 162 10.08 12.25 -9.71
N VAL A 163 11.01 11.71 -8.91
CA VAL A 163 10.75 10.63 -7.94
C VAL A 163 10.83 11.19 -6.52
N PRO A 164 9.82 11.01 -5.66
CA PRO A 164 9.89 11.48 -4.29
C PRO A 164 10.97 10.70 -3.50
N PRO A 165 11.58 11.32 -2.47
CA PRO A 165 12.65 10.69 -1.70
C PRO A 165 12.26 9.38 -1.00
N SER A 166 10.97 9.17 -0.74
CA SER A 166 10.42 7.95 -0.14
C SER A 166 8.96 7.77 -0.55
N GLY A 167 8.40 6.59 -0.29
CA GLY A 167 7.00 6.26 -0.53
C GLY A 167 6.50 5.25 0.48
N TYR A 168 5.17 5.11 0.61
CA TYR A 168 4.56 4.02 1.38
C TYR A 168 3.17 3.67 0.86
N ASP A 169 2.22 4.59 1.00
CA ASP A 169 0.83 4.41 0.57
C ASP A 169 0.47 5.40 -0.53
N PHE A 170 -0.60 5.09 -1.25
CA PHE A 170 -1.20 6.01 -2.20
C PHE A 170 -2.67 5.70 -2.39
N TRP A 171 -3.39 6.70 -2.88
CA TRP A 171 -4.71 6.53 -3.45
C TRP A 171 -4.89 7.51 -4.60
N TYR A 172 -5.89 7.28 -5.44
CA TYR A 172 -6.17 8.16 -6.58
C TYR A 172 -7.66 8.46 -6.71
N GLN A 173 -7.96 9.57 -7.38
CA GLN A 173 -9.32 9.95 -7.74
C GLN A 173 -9.37 10.31 -9.22
N ALA A 174 -9.80 9.35 -10.03
CA ALA A 174 -9.66 9.40 -11.49
C ALA A 174 -10.44 10.55 -12.14
N ARG A 175 -11.64 10.88 -11.64
CA ARG A 175 -12.45 12.03 -12.13
C ARG A 175 -11.75 13.38 -11.94
N HIS A 176 -10.82 13.45 -10.98
CA HIS A 176 -10.01 14.62 -10.69
C HIS A 176 -8.61 14.54 -11.29
N ASN A 177 -8.30 13.48 -12.05
CA ASN A 177 -7.00 13.20 -12.65
C ASN A 177 -5.82 13.30 -11.66
N VAL A 178 -6.02 12.83 -10.43
CA VAL A 178 -5.05 12.96 -9.34
C VAL A 178 -4.70 11.60 -8.74
N LEU A 179 -3.44 11.45 -8.38
CA LEU A 179 -2.96 10.47 -7.41
C LEU A 179 -2.28 11.21 -6.26
N VAL A 180 -2.49 10.76 -5.03
CA VAL A 180 -1.82 11.29 -3.84
C VAL A 180 -1.09 10.15 -3.16
N SER A 181 0.19 10.36 -2.82
CA SER A 181 1.00 9.37 -2.11
C SER A 181 1.68 9.94 -0.89
N SER A 182 1.84 9.10 0.14
CA SER A 182 2.58 9.43 1.34
C SER A 182 4.05 9.06 1.21
N ALA A 183 4.90 9.83 1.89
CA ALA A 183 6.26 9.42 2.19
C ALA A 183 6.27 8.20 3.13
N GLY A 184 7.42 7.56 3.26
CA GLY A 184 7.59 6.38 4.11
C GLY A 184 8.83 6.46 4.99
N VAL A 185 9.08 5.38 5.71
CA VAL A 185 10.34 5.20 6.44
C VAL A 185 11.44 4.72 5.50
N VAL A 186 12.70 4.97 5.85
CA VAL A 186 13.86 4.40 5.13
C VAL A 186 14.06 2.93 5.54
N PRO A 187 13.91 1.95 4.63
CA PRO A 187 13.92 0.54 5.02
C PRO A 187 15.18 0.07 5.74
N LYS A 188 16.37 0.52 5.30
CA LYS A 188 17.66 0.16 5.91
C LYS A 188 17.83 0.66 7.35
N VAL A 189 17.09 1.70 7.73
CA VAL A 189 17.04 2.20 9.10
C VAL A 189 15.90 1.52 9.87
N ALA A 190 14.69 1.55 9.33
CA ALA A 190 13.49 1.00 9.96
C ALA A 190 13.58 -0.50 10.25
N GLY A 191 14.34 -1.26 9.45
CA GLY A 191 14.59 -2.69 9.68
C GLY A 191 15.30 -3.01 10.99
N ARG A 192 15.87 -1.99 11.68
CA ARG A 192 16.48 -2.11 13.01
C ARG A 192 15.50 -1.82 14.15
N GLY A 193 14.26 -1.45 13.82
CA GLY A 193 13.27 -0.93 14.76
C GLY A 193 13.20 0.60 14.75
N PHE A 194 12.16 1.13 15.39
CA PHE A 194 12.01 2.56 15.62
C PHE A 194 13.07 3.07 16.59
N ASN A 195 13.69 4.21 16.29
CA ASN A 195 14.65 4.87 17.15
C ASN A 195 14.27 6.36 17.31
N PRO A 196 13.91 6.81 18.53
CA PRO A 196 13.62 8.22 18.78
C PRO A 196 14.75 9.16 18.36
N ASP A 197 16.01 8.73 18.44
CA ASP A 197 17.15 9.57 18.06
C ASP A 197 17.20 9.85 16.56
N ASP A 198 16.47 9.10 15.73
CA ASP A 198 16.38 9.30 14.29
C ASP A 198 15.33 10.36 13.90
N LEU A 199 14.53 10.83 14.85
CA LEU A 199 13.72 12.04 14.70
C LEU A 199 14.66 13.22 14.37
N LYS A 200 14.19 14.13 13.51
CA LYS A 200 14.95 15.30 13.01
C LYS A 200 16.15 14.99 12.10
N LYS A 201 16.55 13.73 11.95
CA LYS A 201 17.58 13.31 10.97
C LYS A 201 17.05 13.16 9.53
N GLY A 202 15.76 13.46 9.31
CA GLY A 202 15.12 13.34 7.99
C GLY A 202 14.86 11.89 7.54
N ILE A 203 14.99 10.91 8.45
CA ILE A 203 14.79 9.48 8.16
C ILE A 203 13.30 9.14 8.05
N TYR A 204 12.46 9.75 8.89
CA TYR A 204 11.02 9.59 8.80
C TYR A 204 10.48 10.49 7.71
N GLY A 205 9.82 9.88 6.72
CA GLY A 205 9.12 10.60 5.67
C GLY A 205 8.14 11.60 6.27
N ARG A 206 8.03 12.77 5.65
CA ARG A 206 7.16 13.86 6.11
C ARG A 206 6.31 14.48 5.01
N ARG A 207 6.39 13.90 3.81
CA ARG A 207 5.85 14.51 2.60
C ARG A 207 4.55 13.85 2.17
N LEU A 208 3.62 14.68 1.70
CA LEU A 208 2.47 14.25 0.91
C LEU A 208 2.68 14.73 -0.53
N ASN A 209 2.66 13.80 -1.47
CA ASN A 209 2.99 14.03 -2.87
C ASN A 209 1.71 13.98 -3.70
N VAL A 210 1.46 15.01 -4.51
CA VAL A 210 0.33 15.09 -5.44
C VAL A 210 0.85 14.91 -6.85
N TRP A 211 0.18 14.05 -7.61
CA TRP A 211 0.58 13.65 -8.95
C TRP A 211 -0.54 13.90 -9.94
N ASN A 212 -0.18 14.26 -11.17
CA ASN A 212 -1.07 14.15 -12.30
C ASN A 212 -1.15 12.67 -12.72
N LEU A 213 -2.32 12.05 -12.58
CA LEU A 213 -2.52 10.62 -12.80
C LEU A 213 -2.25 10.22 -14.26
N SER A 214 -2.75 11.00 -15.22
CA SER A 214 -2.59 10.72 -16.65
C SER A 214 -1.16 10.97 -17.13
N CYS A 215 -0.56 12.07 -16.68
CA CYS A 215 0.80 12.45 -17.08
C CYS A 215 1.88 11.73 -16.30
N ARG A 216 1.55 11.06 -15.18
CA ARG A 216 2.49 10.32 -14.32
C ARG A 216 3.65 11.19 -13.81
N SER A 217 3.32 12.42 -13.45
CA SER A 217 4.27 13.45 -13.02
C SER A 217 3.84 14.01 -11.67
N LEU A 218 4.81 14.31 -10.82
CA LEU A 218 4.58 15.02 -9.56
C LEU A 218 4.19 16.47 -9.89
N THR A 219 3.26 17.04 -9.13
CA THR A 219 2.76 18.41 -9.35
C THR A 219 2.84 19.27 -8.10
N GLN A 220 2.69 18.67 -6.91
CA GLN A 220 2.85 19.37 -5.63
C GLN A 220 3.45 18.42 -4.59
N CYS A 221 4.14 19.00 -3.62
CA CYS A 221 4.68 18.30 -2.46
C CYS A 221 4.45 19.16 -1.22
N PHE A 222 3.78 18.61 -0.21
CA PHE A 222 3.56 19.26 1.08
C PHE A 222 4.47 18.64 2.13
N ASP A 223 5.15 19.47 2.91
CA ASP A 223 5.80 19.05 4.15
C ASP A 223 4.79 19.12 5.29
N LEU A 224 4.49 17.98 5.90
CA LEU A 224 3.51 17.84 6.98
C LEU A 224 4.13 17.98 8.38
N GLY A 225 5.44 18.27 8.46
CA GLY A 225 6.17 18.41 9.72
C GLY A 225 7.05 17.20 10.03
N GLU A 226 8.11 17.43 10.80
CA GLU A 226 9.17 16.43 11.04
C GLU A 226 8.72 15.21 11.86
N ASP A 227 7.63 15.35 12.61
CA ASP A 227 7.01 14.33 13.46
C ASP A 227 5.79 13.68 12.80
N SER A 228 5.54 13.90 11.50
CA SER A 228 4.33 13.40 10.85
C SER A 228 4.38 11.88 10.60
N LEU A 229 5.34 11.39 9.82
CA LEU A 229 5.29 10.04 9.23
C LEU A 229 3.90 9.71 8.66
N PRO A 230 3.51 10.32 7.52
CA PRO A 230 2.24 10.04 6.89
C PRO A 230 2.22 8.59 6.42
N LEU A 231 1.22 7.81 6.84
CA LEU A 231 1.07 6.42 6.43
C LEU A 231 -0.10 6.29 5.45
N ASN A 232 -1.33 6.28 5.94
CA ASN A 232 -2.48 5.86 5.16
C ASN A 232 -3.13 7.04 4.41
N VAL A 233 -3.22 6.98 3.09
CA VAL A 233 -3.87 7.99 2.23
C VAL A 233 -5.25 7.49 1.79
N ARG A 234 -6.32 8.24 2.08
CA ARG A 234 -7.69 7.86 1.72
C ARG A 234 -8.46 9.03 1.13
N PHE A 235 -8.88 8.91 -0.12
CA PHE A 235 -9.91 9.80 -0.67
C PHE A 235 -11.28 9.44 -0.11
N LEU A 236 -12.21 10.41 -0.10
CA LEU A 236 -13.62 10.09 0.09
C LEU A 236 -14.10 9.12 -1.01
N HIS A 237 -15.03 8.23 -0.64
CA HIS A 237 -15.58 7.24 -1.58
C HIS A 237 -16.41 7.89 -2.71
N ASN A 238 -16.96 9.09 -2.49
CA ASN A 238 -17.63 9.83 -3.54
C ASN A 238 -16.61 10.22 -4.63
N PRO A 239 -16.74 9.72 -5.88
CA PRO A 239 -15.78 9.99 -6.94
C PRO A 239 -15.74 11.47 -7.36
N ASP A 240 -16.79 12.23 -7.06
CA ASP A 240 -16.87 13.67 -7.34
C ASP A 240 -16.22 14.53 -6.25
N ALA A 241 -15.95 13.97 -5.07
CA ALA A 241 -15.26 14.67 -4.00
C ALA A 241 -13.78 14.86 -4.32
N ALA A 242 -13.32 16.10 -4.26
CA ALA A 242 -11.93 16.50 -4.51
C ALA A 242 -11.14 16.61 -3.20
N GLU A 243 -11.29 15.63 -2.31
CA GLU A 243 -10.71 15.65 -0.98
C GLU A 243 -10.47 14.25 -0.40
N GLY A 244 -9.58 14.19 0.58
CA GLY A 244 -9.25 12.99 1.33
C GLY A 244 -8.43 13.32 2.56
N TYR A 245 -7.92 12.27 3.21
CA TYR A 245 -7.23 12.36 4.48
C TYR A 245 -5.95 11.52 4.48
N VAL A 246 -4.97 11.97 5.25
CA VAL A 246 -3.75 11.22 5.56
C VAL A 246 -3.49 11.21 7.05
N ALA A 247 -3.25 10.02 7.60
CA ALA A 247 -2.94 9.83 9.03
C ALA A 247 -1.42 9.77 9.25
N CYS A 248 -0.95 10.51 10.26
CA CYS A 248 0.45 10.68 10.61
C CYS A 248 0.77 9.88 11.89
N ALA A 249 1.63 8.88 11.78
CA ALA A 249 1.84 7.88 12.83
C ALA A 249 2.65 8.38 14.02
N LEU A 250 3.50 9.40 13.82
CA LEU A 250 4.40 9.90 14.87
C LEU A 250 3.86 11.13 15.60
N SER A 251 2.87 11.84 15.05
CA SER A 251 2.29 13.06 15.66
C SER A 251 0.86 12.88 16.14
N GLY A 252 0.20 11.76 15.80
CA GLY A 252 -1.22 11.55 16.08
C GLY A 252 -2.15 12.49 15.30
N VAL A 253 -1.64 13.13 14.23
CA VAL A 253 -2.38 14.10 13.42
C VAL A 253 -3.04 13.43 12.21
N VAL A 254 -4.25 13.87 11.88
CA VAL A 254 -4.87 13.61 10.57
C VAL A 254 -4.94 14.93 9.81
N PHE A 255 -4.36 14.94 8.61
CA PHE A 255 -4.48 16.04 7.67
C PHE A 255 -5.58 15.72 6.66
N ARG A 256 -6.36 16.74 6.29
CA ARG A 256 -7.22 16.73 5.12
C ARG A 256 -6.46 17.34 3.96
N PHE A 257 -6.45 16.67 2.82
CA PHE A 257 -6.00 17.26 1.55
C PHE A 257 -7.22 17.50 0.67
N TYR A 258 -7.29 18.65 0.02
CA TYR A 258 -8.45 19.05 -0.77
C TYR A 258 -8.07 19.99 -1.92
N LYS A 259 -8.91 20.04 -2.96
CA LYS A 259 -8.74 20.98 -4.07
C LYS A 259 -9.28 22.37 -3.68
N SER A 260 -8.41 23.37 -3.64
CA SER A 260 -8.75 24.75 -3.30
C SER A 260 -9.49 25.45 -4.45
N CYS A 261 -10.49 26.27 -4.09
CA CYS A 261 -11.30 27.04 -5.01
C CYS A 261 -10.53 28.17 -5.72
N GLU A 262 -9.44 28.66 -5.13
CA GLU A 262 -8.79 29.90 -5.59
C GLU A 262 -7.72 29.68 -6.68
N ALA A 263 -7.23 28.45 -6.84
CA ALA A 263 -6.09 28.19 -7.73
C ALA A 263 -6.13 26.85 -8.49
N ASN A 264 -7.22 26.07 -8.40
CA ASN A 264 -7.29 24.70 -8.93
C ASN A 264 -6.15 23.78 -8.43
N ASN A 265 -5.47 24.19 -7.35
CA ASN A 265 -4.37 23.50 -6.69
C ASN A 265 -4.89 22.73 -5.48
N TRP A 266 -4.12 21.73 -5.05
CA TRP A 266 -4.36 21.06 -3.78
C TRP A 266 -3.84 21.90 -2.62
N ALA A 267 -4.46 21.73 -1.46
CA ALA A 267 -4.08 22.29 -0.18
C ALA A 267 -4.18 21.20 0.90
N VAL A 268 -3.51 21.43 2.03
CA VAL A 268 -3.55 20.54 3.21
C VAL A 268 -3.85 21.35 4.46
N GLU A 269 -4.68 20.79 5.33
CA GLU A 269 -5.01 21.37 6.64
C GLU A 269 -5.05 20.28 7.72
N GLU A 270 -4.60 20.63 8.92
CA GLU A 270 -4.77 19.77 10.09
C GLU A 270 -6.24 19.80 10.53
N VAL A 271 -6.85 18.62 10.69
CA VAL A 271 -8.28 18.52 11.07
C VAL A 271 -8.51 17.73 12.36
N ILE A 272 -7.58 16.84 12.74
CA ILE A 272 -7.66 16.05 13.96
C ILE A 272 -6.26 15.97 14.57
N ARG A 273 -6.18 16.16 15.89
CA ARG A 273 -4.98 15.88 16.68
C ARG A 273 -5.34 15.02 17.89
N ILE A 274 -4.72 13.85 17.96
CA ILE A 274 -4.79 12.99 19.14
C ILE A 274 -3.66 13.42 20.09
N PRO A 275 -3.97 13.79 21.36
CA PRO A 275 -2.94 14.20 22.30
C PRO A 275 -2.09 13.00 22.75
N PRO A 276 -0.78 13.20 22.99
CA PRO A 276 0.09 12.14 23.48
C PRO A 276 -0.34 11.68 24.88
N LYS A 277 -0.06 10.41 25.20
CA LYS A 277 -0.38 9.81 26.51
C LYS A 277 0.88 9.32 27.22
N ASP A 278 0.93 9.56 28.53
CA ASP A 278 1.94 8.94 29.38
C ASP A 278 1.66 7.44 29.49
N VAL A 279 2.68 6.63 29.25
CA VAL A 279 2.58 5.16 29.22
C VAL A 279 3.81 4.52 29.86
N SER A 280 3.65 3.28 30.36
CA SER A 280 4.76 2.44 30.85
C SER A 280 5.03 1.28 29.90
N GLY A 281 6.29 0.83 29.77
CA GLY A 281 6.67 -0.30 28.91
C GLY A 281 6.79 0.05 27.42
N TRP A 282 6.75 1.34 27.09
CA TRP A 282 7.01 1.87 25.76
C TRP A 282 8.44 2.43 25.66
N ILE A 283 8.98 2.52 24.44
CA ILE A 283 10.34 3.02 24.19
C ILE A 283 10.54 4.51 24.53
N MET A 284 9.45 5.28 24.64
CA MET A 284 9.46 6.68 25.05
C MET A 284 8.57 6.92 26.29
N PRO A 285 8.78 8.00 27.06
CA PRO A 285 7.91 8.36 28.18
C PRO A 285 6.46 8.67 27.77
N LYS A 286 6.28 9.17 26.54
CA LYS A 286 4.97 9.49 25.95
C LYS A 286 4.79 8.71 24.66
N MET A 287 3.62 8.10 24.51
CA MET A 287 3.17 7.58 23.23
C MET A 287 2.53 8.73 22.45
N PRO A 288 3.06 9.06 21.26
CA PRO A 288 2.43 10.05 20.39
C PRO A 288 1.08 9.59 19.86
#